data_AF-A0A1Z4NIW3-F1
#
_entry.id   AF-A0A1Z4NIW3-F1
#
_cell.length_a   1.000
_cell.length_b   1.000
_cell.length_c   1.000
_cell.angle_alpha   90.00
_cell.angle_beta   90.00
_cell.angle_gamma   90.00
#
_symmetry.space_group_name_H-M   'P 1'
#
loop_
_entity.id
_entity.type
_entity.pdbx_description
1 polymer ?
#
loop_
_entity_poly.entity_id
_entity_poly.type
_entity_poly.pdbx_seq_one_letter_code
_entity_poly.pdbx_strand_id
1 'polypeptide(L)'
;MKNSLIMQIYPYRHRGIWVFDDAQIGFSQEPFVGGAPEIIDILVRDIPTVDEGFRLLFSDTPFLGYQAELIWMRTEYSGQWYCWIENKIESWFCPSLLGYFDQPPNRIYCKAESLYF
;
A
#
# COMPACT_ATOMS: atom_id res chain seq x y z
N MET A 1 13.12 18.93 8.10
CA MET A 1 12.95 17.47 8.11
C MET A 1 11.51 17.21 8.53
N LYS A 2 10.62 16.81 7.60
CA LYS A 2 9.27 16.38 7.99
C LYS A 2 9.44 15.07 8.78
N ASN A 3 8.74 14.95 9.91
CA ASN A 3 8.71 13.73 10.70
C ASN A 3 8.35 12.53 9.79
N SER A 4 9.04 11.42 9.97
CA SER A 4 8.65 10.11 9.42
C SER A 4 7.25 9.76 9.91
N LEU A 5 6.23 10.11 9.12
CA LEU A 5 4.84 9.78 9.43
C LEU A 5 4.56 8.38 8.87
N ILE A 6 4.14 7.47 9.75
CA ILE A 6 3.51 6.23 9.33
C ILE A 6 2.08 6.61 8.95
N MET A 7 1.75 6.46 7.68
CA MET A 7 0.41 6.65 7.16
C MET A 7 -0.36 5.34 7.28
N GLN A 8 -1.69 5.45 7.30
CA GLN A 8 -2.56 4.30 7.37
C GLN A 8 -3.79 4.50 6.48
N ILE A 9 -4.22 3.42 5.84
CA ILE A 9 -5.50 3.30 5.16
C ILE A 9 -6.17 1.98 5.58
N TYR A 10 -7.43 1.82 5.20
CA TYR A 10 -8.24 0.66 5.57
C TYR A 10 -8.79 -0.03 4.32
N PRO A 11 -7.97 -0.86 3.64
CA PRO A 11 -8.45 -1.60 2.50
C PRO A 11 -9.47 -2.66 2.90
N TYR A 12 -10.38 -2.97 1.98
CA TYR A 12 -11.41 -4.01 2.12
C TYR A 12 -11.75 -4.61 0.75
N ARG A 13 -12.45 -5.75 0.72
CA ARG A 13 -12.95 -6.32 -0.54
C ARG A 13 -14.28 -5.68 -0.93
N HIS A 14 -14.31 -5.11 -2.14
CA HIS A 14 -15.55 -4.68 -2.77
C HIS A 14 -15.67 -5.36 -4.14
N ARG A 15 -16.77 -6.08 -4.38
CA ARG A 15 -17.05 -6.77 -5.66
C ARG A 15 -15.86 -7.62 -6.17
N GLY A 16 -15.16 -8.27 -5.24
CA GLY A 16 -14.05 -9.15 -5.58
C GLY A 16 -12.75 -8.43 -5.98
N ILE A 17 -12.60 -7.13 -5.69
CA ILE A 17 -11.35 -6.36 -5.82
C ILE A 17 -10.96 -5.68 -4.50
N TRP A 18 -9.67 -5.47 -4.25
CA TRP A 18 -9.21 -4.66 -3.13
C TRP A 18 -9.45 -3.18 -3.44
N VAL A 19 -10.12 -2.49 -2.53
CA VAL A 19 -10.34 -1.04 -2.61
C VAL A 19 -10.06 -0.41 -1.25
N PHE A 20 -9.94 0.92 -1.23
CA PHE A 20 -9.89 1.69 0.01
C PHE A 20 -10.62 3.03 -0.16
N ASP A 21 -10.99 3.62 0.96
CA ASP A 21 -11.57 4.96 1.03
C ASP A 21 -10.61 5.88 1.80
N ASP A 22 -10.53 7.14 1.40
CA ASP A 22 -9.83 8.19 2.14
C ASP A 22 -10.51 9.54 1.91
N ALA A 23 -11.33 9.96 2.88
CA ALA A 23 -12.10 11.19 2.78
C ALA A 23 -11.22 12.47 2.80
N GLN A 24 -9.99 12.41 3.33
CA GLN A 24 -9.10 13.58 3.37
C GLN A 24 -8.57 13.93 1.98
N ILE A 25 -8.39 12.90 1.15
CA ILE A 25 -7.86 13.01 -0.22
C ILE A 25 -8.99 12.86 -1.26
N GLY A 26 -10.20 12.49 -0.83
CA GLY A 26 -11.39 12.38 -1.67
C GLY A 26 -11.52 11.05 -2.41
N PHE A 27 -10.83 10.01 -1.93
CA PHE A 27 -10.93 8.67 -2.50
C PHE A 27 -12.15 7.93 -1.98
N SER A 28 -12.93 7.39 -2.91
CA SER A 28 -14.04 6.49 -2.61
C SER A 28 -13.94 5.25 -3.48
N GLN A 29 -13.81 4.09 -2.83
CA GLN A 29 -13.61 2.78 -3.45
C GLN A 29 -12.46 2.78 -4.46
N GLU A 30 -11.37 3.50 -4.15
CA GLU A 30 -10.20 3.57 -5.02
C GLU A 30 -9.58 2.17 -5.11
N PRO A 31 -9.45 1.60 -6.32
CA PRO A 31 -8.97 0.24 -6.49
C PRO A 31 -7.45 0.15 -6.37
N PHE A 32 -6.97 -0.93 -5.77
CA PHE A 32 -5.58 -1.34 -5.94
C PHE A 32 -5.42 -2.00 -7.31
N VAL A 33 -4.38 -1.59 -8.05
CA VAL A 33 -4.13 -2.06 -9.42
C VAL A 33 -2.65 -2.38 -9.61
N GLY A 34 -2.32 -2.99 -10.76
CA GLY A 34 -0.96 -3.03 -11.27
C GLY A 34 0.05 -3.82 -10.43
N GLY A 35 -0.36 -4.88 -9.71
CA GLY A 35 0.53 -5.68 -8.86
C GLY A 35 0.35 -5.42 -7.35
N ALA A 36 -0.31 -4.32 -6.98
CA ALA A 36 -0.61 -4.02 -5.59
C ALA A 36 -1.56 -5.05 -4.93
N PRO A 37 -2.59 -5.58 -5.62
CA PRO A 37 -3.44 -6.63 -5.06
C PRO A 37 -2.65 -7.88 -4.63
N GLU A 38 -1.66 -8.29 -5.42
CA GLU A 38 -0.82 -9.46 -5.14
C GLU A 38 0.09 -9.24 -3.93
N ILE A 39 0.63 -8.02 -3.79
CA ILE A 39 1.37 -7.62 -2.58
C ILE A 39 0.43 -7.68 -1.36
N ILE A 40 -0.78 -7.14 -1.47
CA ILE A 40 -1.77 -7.15 -0.38
C ILE A 40 -2.11 -8.59 0.02
N ASP A 41 -2.39 -9.46 -0.95
CA ASP A 41 -2.74 -10.87 -0.69
C ASP A 41 -1.65 -11.59 0.12
N ILE A 42 -0.37 -11.26 -0.13
CA ILE A 42 0.76 -11.78 0.67
C ILE A 42 0.82 -11.13 2.05
N LEU A 43 0.61 -9.82 2.19
CA LEU A 43 0.68 -9.13 3.47
C LEU A 43 -0.39 -9.61 4.46
N VAL A 44 -1.56 -10.01 3.95
CA VAL A 44 -2.74 -10.35 4.74
C VAL A 44 -3.01 -11.84 4.87
N ARG A 45 -2.17 -12.71 4.30
CA ARG A 45 -2.37 -14.17 4.24
C ARG A 45 -2.71 -14.84 5.58
N ASP A 46 -2.21 -14.28 6.68
CA ASP A 46 -2.37 -14.82 8.03
C ASP A 46 -3.38 -14.00 8.88
N ILE A 47 -4.11 -13.07 8.26
CA ILE A 47 -5.15 -12.24 8.90
C ILE A 47 -6.53 -12.88 8.68
N PRO A 48 -7.25 -13.28 9.74
CA PRO A 48 -8.61 -13.80 9.60
C PRO A 48 -9.57 -12.67 9.18
N THR A 49 -10.68 -13.01 8.52
CA THR A 49 -11.75 -12.05 8.15
C THR A 49 -11.27 -10.82 7.35
N VAL A 50 -10.17 -10.94 6.61
CA VAL A 50 -9.53 -9.82 5.89
C VAL A 50 -10.43 -9.12 4.86
N ASP A 51 -11.39 -9.84 4.28
CA ASP A 51 -12.30 -9.28 3.27
C ASP A 51 -13.15 -8.12 3.82
N GLU A 52 -13.47 -8.14 5.12
CA GLU A 52 -14.20 -7.06 5.80
C GLU A 52 -13.33 -5.82 6.04
N GLY A 53 -12.01 -6.00 6.01
CA GLY A 53 -11.02 -4.95 6.04
C GLY A 53 -9.84 -5.25 6.94
N PHE A 54 -8.75 -4.53 6.69
CA PHE A 54 -7.54 -4.58 7.50
C PHE A 54 -6.91 -3.19 7.59
N ARG A 55 -6.01 -2.96 8.55
CA ARG A 55 -5.21 -1.73 8.60
C ARG A 55 -3.95 -1.92 7.78
N LEU A 56 -3.74 -1.09 6.76
CA LEU A 56 -2.49 -1.04 6.01
C LEU A 56 -1.68 0.18 6.45
N LEU A 57 -0.54 -0.06 7.10
CA LEU A 57 0.45 0.94 7.47
C LEU A 57 1.50 1.06 6.37
N PHE A 58 1.92 2.28 6.06
CA PHE A 58 3.01 2.52 5.11
C PHE A 58 3.80 3.80 5.38
N SER A 59 5.08 3.83 4.98
CA SER A 59 5.98 4.97 5.16
C SER A 59 7.13 4.95 4.15
N ASP A 60 7.76 6.10 3.90
CA ASP A 60 9.01 6.24 3.14
C ASP A 60 10.27 5.94 3.98
N THR A 61 10.09 5.67 5.27
CA THR A 61 11.15 5.30 6.20
C THR A 61 10.82 3.98 6.90
N PRO A 62 11.84 3.14 7.21
CA PRO A 62 11.59 1.85 7.83
C PRO A 62 11.03 2.04 9.25
N PHE A 63 10.08 1.18 9.62
CA PHE A 63 9.47 1.17 10.95
C PHE A 63 9.45 -0.25 11.53
N LEU A 64 9.30 -0.37 12.86
CA LEU A 64 9.40 -1.67 13.52
C LEU A 64 8.33 -2.65 13.01
N GLY A 65 8.78 -3.79 12.50
CA GLY A 65 7.90 -4.86 12.04
C GLY A 65 7.22 -4.61 10.69
N TYR A 66 7.78 -3.75 9.81
CA TYR A 66 7.38 -3.76 8.40
C TYR A 66 7.50 -5.17 7.82
N GLN A 67 6.60 -5.53 6.91
CA GLN A 67 6.54 -6.83 6.26
C GLN A 67 7.07 -6.80 4.82
N ALA A 68 6.88 -5.67 4.13
CA ALA A 68 7.36 -5.48 2.77
C ALA A 68 8.21 -4.21 2.66
N GLU A 69 9.26 -4.28 1.86
CA GLU A 69 10.04 -3.15 1.37
C GLU A 69 9.91 -3.09 -0.15
N LEU A 70 9.29 -2.03 -0.64
CA LEU A 70 9.08 -1.79 -2.07
C LEU A 70 10.12 -0.77 -2.54
N ILE A 71 10.95 -1.14 -3.51
CA ILE A 71 12.03 -0.30 -4.02
C ILE A 71 11.60 0.31 -5.35
N TRP A 72 11.73 1.63 -5.48
CA TRP A 72 11.41 2.33 -6.73
C TRP A 72 12.29 1.84 -7.88
N MET A 73 11.69 1.64 -9.05
CA MET A 73 12.36 1.10 -10.23
C MET A 73 12.37 2.10 -11.40
N ARG A 74 11.19 2.59 -11.78
CA ARG A 74 10.98 3.43 -12.97
C ARG A 74 9.67 4.18 -12.90
N THR A 75 9.58 5.26 -13.68
CA THR A 75 8.32 5.97 -13.95
C THR A 75 7.75 5.50 -15.28
N GLU A 76 6.46 5.19 -15.33
CA GLU A 76 5.77 4.79 -16.56
C GLU A 76 4.28 5.14 -16.47
N TYR A 77 3.66 5.56 -17.59
CA TYR A 77 2.24 5.96 -17.66
C TYR A 77 1.82 6.94 -16.55
N SER A 78 2.69 7.92 -16.23
CA SER A 78 2.50 8.89 -15.14
C SER A 78 2.52 8.32 -13.72
N GLY A 79 2.63 7.01 -13.54
CA GLY A 79 2.79 6.35 -12.26
C GLY A 79 4.21 5.85 -11.99
N GLN A 80 4.37 5.13 -10.89
CA GLN A 80 5.66 4.74 -10.34
C GLN A 80 5.68 3.24 -10.11
N TRP A 81 6.65 2.56 -10.74
CA TRP A 81 6.88 1.13 -10.52
C TRP A 81 7.79 0.92 -9.33
N TYR A 82 7.38 0.04 -8.43
CA TYR A 82 8.16 -0.44 -7.31
C TYR A 82 8.30 -1.96 -7.37
N CYS A 83 9.38 -2.50 -6.84
CA CYS A 83 9.63 -3.93 -6.76
C CYS A 83 9.77 -4.39 -5.31
N TRP A 84 9.03 -5.43 -4.94
CA TRP A 84 9.28 -6.21 -3.74
C TRP A 84 10.27 -7.34 -4.09
N ILE A 85 11.55 -7.13 -3.79
CA ILE A 85 12.64 -8.00 -4.26
C ILE A 85 12.49 -9.42 -3.73
N GLU A 86 12.15 -9.61 -2.46
CA GLU A 86 12.04 -10.94 -1.83
C GLU A 86 10.97 -11.81 -2.50
N ASN A 87 9.87 -11.19 -2.95
CA ASN A 87 8.76 -11.89 -3.59
C ASN A 87 8.76 -11.80 -5.11
N LYS A 88 9.67 -11.02 -5.70
CA LYS A 88 9.80 -10.80 -7.16
C LYS A 88 8.51 -10.26 -7.79
N ILE A 89 7.82 -9.37 -7.08
CA ILE A 89 6.59 -8.74 -7.56
C ILE A 89 6.89 -7.28 -7.86
N GLU A 90 6.55 -6.84 -9.07
CA GLU A 90 6.49 -5.41 -9.40
C GLU A 90 5.07 -4.90 -9.21
N SER A 91 4.94 -3.69 -8.67
CA SER A 91 3.67 -3.00 -8.52
C SER A 91 3.76 -1.58 -9.07
N TRP A 92 2.79 -1.21 -9.90
CA TRP A 92 2.60 0.14 -10.41
C TRP A 92 1.66 0.92 -9.51
N PHE A 93 2.12 2.05 -9.01
CA PHE A 93 1.35 2.98 -8.21
C PHE A 93 0.96 4.19 -9.05
N CYS A 94 -0.34 4.49 -9.08
CA CYS A 94 -0.89 5.63 -9.79
C CYS A 94 -0.46 6.97 -9.14
N PRO A 95 -0.69 8.11 -9.81
CA PRO A 95 -0.39 9.44 -9.26
C PRO A 95 -1.04 9.74 -7.90
N SER A 96 -2.12 9.01 -7.54
CA SER A 96 -2.78 9.09 -6.22
C SER A 96 -1.83 8.84 -5.05
N LEU A 97 -0.69 8.18 -5.27
CA LEU A 97 0.39 8.05 -4.28
C LEU A 97 0.84 9.41 -3.72
N LEU A 98 0.77 10.48 -4.52
CA LEU A 98 1.13 11.83 -4.11
C LEU A 98 0.11 12.50 -3.18
N GLY A 99 -1.05 11.88 -2.95
CA GLY A 99 -1.93 12.27 -1.84
C GLY A 99 -1.29 11.99 -0.47
N TYR A 100 -0.33 11.07 -0.42
CA TYR A 100 0.35 10.62 0.80
C TYR A 100 1.79 11.12 0.90
N PHE A 101 2.47 11.31 -0.23
CA PHE A 101 3.87 11.73 -0.29
C PHE A 101 4.04 13.01 -1.10
N ASP A 102 4.92 13.91 -0.65
CA ASP A 102 5.23 15.15 -1.38
C ASP A 102 5.83 14.86 -2.78
N GLN A 103 6.54 13.73 -2.91
CA GLN A 103 7.14 13.22 -4.13
C GLN A 103 7.19 11.69 -4.08
N PRO A 104 7.34 10.97 -5.20
CA PRO A 104 7.51 9.52 -5.18
C PRO A 104 8.70 9.13 -4.30
N PRO A 105 8.50 8.37 -3.22
CA PRO A 105 9.60 7.96 -2.36
C PRO A 105 10.44 6.89 -3.07
N ASN A 106 11.75 6.83 -2.79
CA ASN A 106 12.60 5.77 -3.36
C ASN A 106 12.31 4.39 -2.76
N ARG A 107 11.68 4.35 -1.58
CA ARG A 107 11.31 3.14 -0.85
C ARG A 107 9.96 3.33 -0.19
N ILE A 108 9.16 2.27 -0.14
CA ILE A 108 7.92 2.24 0.64
C ILE A 108 7.96 1.00 1.52
N TYR A 109 7.83 1.20 2.81
CA TYR A 109 7.72 0.12 3.79
C TYR A 109 6.25 -0.08 4.12
N CYS A 110 5.77 -1.33 4.13
CA CYS A 110 4.36 -1.64 4.36
C CYS A 110 4.19 -2.69 5.47
N LYS A 111 3.06 -2.61 6.19
CA LYS A 111 2.60 -3.62 7.15
C LYS A 111 1.08 -3.69 7.17
N ALA A 112 0.52 -4.89 7.07
CA ALA A 112 -0.88 -5.16 7.30
C ALA A 112 -1.10 -5.63 8.74
N GLU A 113 -2.20 -5.17 9.35
CA GLU A 113 -2.62 -5.55 10.68
C GLU A 113 -4.12 -5.83 10.70
N SER A 114 -4.51 -6.85 11.47
CA SER A 114 -5.91 -7.18 11.67
C SER A 114 -6.65 -6.03 12.37
N LEU A 115 -7.90 -5.79 11.99
CA LEU A 115 -8.81 -4.91 12.74
C LEU A 115 -9.40 -5.59 13.97
N TYR A 116 -9.37 -6.92 13.99
CA TYR A 116 -9.96 -7.76 15.02
C TYR A 116 -8.88 -8.64 15.68
N PHE A 117 -9.01 -8.86 16.99
CA PHE A 117 -8.07 -9.66 17.78
C PHE A 117 -8.54 -11.10 17.96
#